data_AF-A0A821MFG0-F1
#
_entry.id   AF-A0A821MFG0-F1
#
_cell.length_a   1.000
_cell.length_b   1.000
_cell.length_c   1.000
_cell.angle_alpha   90.00
_cell.angle_beta   90.00
_cell.angle_gamma   90.00
#
_symmetry.space_group_name_H-M   'P 1'
#
loop_
_entity.id
_entity.type
_entity.pdbx_description
1 polymer ?
#
loop_
_entity_poly.entity_id
_entity_poly.type
_entity_poly.pdbx_seq_one_letter_code
_entity_poly.pdbx_strand_id
1 'polypeptide(L)'
;MHMLGANTLIVTCAAGGVNKNYDVGDIMLIKDHLNFPSMAGNNPLIGHNDERFGPRFPPVGHAYDRQYSSQMKQIASKHNLELREGV
;
A
#
# COMPACT_ATOMS: atom_id res chain seq x y z
N MET A 1 -11.36 -5.55 -10.26
CA MET A 1 -11.55 -6.42 -9.08
C MET A 1 -12.78 -6.03 -8.27
N HIS A 2 -13.02 -4.74 -8.01
CA HIS A 2 -14.23 -4.27 -7.32
C HIS A 2 -15.53 -4.82 -7.93
N MET A 3 -15.71 -4.74 -9.25
CA MET A 3 -16.90 -5.29 -9.93
C MET A 3 -17.03 -6.82 -9.85
N LEU A 4 -15.97 -7.54 -9.46
CA LEU A 4 -15.99 -8.97 -9.19
C LEU A 4 -16.30 -9.29 -7.71
N GLY A 5 -16.54 -8.27 -6.88
CA GLY A 5 -16.89 -8.42 -5.46
C GLY A 5 -15.71 -8.44 -4.49
N ALA A 6 -14.49 -8.10 -4.93
CA ALA A 6 -13.34 -8.04 -4.04
C ALA A 6 -13.40 -6.83 -3.10
N ASN A 7 -13.28 -7.07 -1.80
CA ASN A 7 -13.28 -6.04 -0.75
C ASN A 7 -11.87 -5.69 -0.23
N THR A 8 -10.89 -6.57 -0.48
CA THR A 8 -9.52 -6.42 -0.03
C THR A 8 -8.59 -6.57 -1.23
N LEU A 9 -7.63 -5.65 -1.35
CA LEU A 9 -6.59 -5.71 -2.36
C LEU A 9 -5.23 -5.91 -1.67
N ILE A 10 -4.54 -6.99 -2.02
CA ILE A 10 -3.15 -7.22 -1.63
C ILE A 10 -2.27 -6.89 -2.82
N VAL A 11 -1.30 -6.00 -2.62
CA VAL A 11 -0.35 -5.58 -3.66
C VAL A 11 1.05 -5.96 -3.21
N THR A 12 1.80 -6.60 -4.11
CA THR A 12 3.23 -6.90 -3.92
C THR A 12 4.02 -6.27 -5.04
N CYS A 13 5.24 -5.84 -4.73
CA CYS A 13 6.17 -5.32 -5.72
C CYS A 13 7.61 -5.67 -5.32
N ALA A 14 8.51 -5.62 -6.30
CA ALA A 14 9.93 -5.52 -6.02
C ALA A 14 10.28 -4.03 -5.91
N ALA A 15 11.06 -3.66 -4.90
CA ALA A 15 11.50 -2.29 -4.67
C ALA A 15 12.98 -2.24 -4.31
N GLY A 16 13.65 -1.13 -4.65
CA GLY A 16 15.00 -0.85 -4.19
C GLY A 16 14.97 -0.25 -2.79
N GLY A 17 15.69 -0.86 -1.84
CA GLY A 17 15.83 -0.34 -0.48
C GLY A 17 16.70 0.91 -0.43
N VAL A 18 16.12 2.06 -0.09
CA VAL A 18 16.87 3.32 0.13
C VAL A 18 17.38 3.41 1.57
N ASN A 19 16.70 2.73 2.51
CA ASN A 19 17.15 2.63 3.90
C ASN A 19 18.39 1.74 3.97
N LYS A 20 19.49 2.27 4.54
CA LYS A 20 20.78 1.58 4.65
C LYS A 20 20.76 0.35 5.55
N ASN A 21 19.71 0.20 6.36
CA ASN A 21 19.53 -0.95 7.24
C ASN A 21 18.74 -2.09 6.58
N TYR A 22 18.43 -1.99 5.29
CA TYR A 22 17.73 -3.03 4.55
C TYR A 22 18.70 -3.88 3.75
N ASP A 23 18.42 -5.17 3.70
CA ASP A 23 19.19 -6.15 2.95
C ASP A 23 18.40 -6.66 1.73
N VAL A 24 19.13 -7.21 0.77
CA VAL A 24 18.50 -7.84 -0.41
C VAL A 24 17.69 -9.05 0.06
N GLY A 25 16.40 -9.07 -0.29
CA GLY A 25 15.48 -10.13 0.11
C GLY A 25 14.60 -9.76 1.31
N ASP A 26 14.82 -8.60 1.94
CA ASP A 26 13.95 -8.11 3.00
C ASP A 26 12.51 -7.95 2.50
N ILE A 27 11.57 -8.39 3.33
CA ILE A 27 10.14 -8.13 3.13
C ILE A 27 9.80 -6.85 3.90
N MET A 28 9.23 -5.88 3.19
CA MET A 28 8.80 -4.61 3.76
C MET A 28 7.28 -4.47 3.70
N LEU A 29 6.66 -4.20 4.84
CA LEU A 29 5.29 -3.73 4.93
C LEU A 29 5.23 -2.25 4.52
N ILE A 30 4.40 -1.95 3.53
CA ILE A 30 4.14 -0.58 3.09
C ILE A 30 3.16 0.07 4.09
N LYS A 31 3.64 1.05 4.84
CA LYS A 31 2.86 1.78 5.84
C LYS A 31 2.20 3.02 5.24
N ASP A 32 2.91 3.67 4.32
CA ASP A 32 2.47 4.87 3.62
C ASP A 32 3.15 4.92 2.25
N HIS A 33 2.85 5.94 1.43
CA HIS A 33 3.53 6.13 0.16
C HIS A 33 3.70 7.60 -0.22
N LEU A 34 4.69 7.87 -1.07
CA LEU A 34 4.84 9.14 -1.78
C LEU A 34 4.45 8.97 -3.25
N ASN A 35 3.44 9.71 -3.70
CA ASN A 35 2.91 9.62 -5.07
C ASN A 35 3.43 10.76 -5.95
N PHE A 36 4.71 10.70 -6.32
CA PHE A 36 5.34 11.70 -7.20
C PHE A 36 4.62 11.88 -8.54
N PRO A 37 4.14 10.82 -9.23
CA PRO A 37 3.37 10.99 -10.46
C PRO A 37 2.13 11.87 -10.27
N SER A 38 1.39 11.67 -9.18
CA SER A 38 0.21 12.49 -8.88
C SER A 38 0.56 13.94 -8.57
N MET A 39 1.68 14.17 -7.88
CA MET A 39 2.19 15.53 -7.64
C MET A 39 2.58 16.24 -8.94
N ALA A 40 3.02 15.49 -9.95
CA ALA A 40 3.29 15.99 -11.29
C ALA A 40 2.04 16.05 -12.20
N GLY A 41 0.84 15.84 -11.65
CA GLY A 41 -0.42 15.90 -12.39
C GLY A 41 -0.76 14.62 -13.16
N ASN A 42 -0.09 13.50 -12.91
CA ASN A 42 -0.40 12.20 -13.50
C ASN A 42 -1.03 11.26 -12.46
N ASN A 43 -2.32 11.50 -12.17
CA ASN A 43 -3.10 10.73 -11.21
C ASN A 43 -4.22 9.94 -11.93
N PRO A 44 -4.47 8.67 -11.56
CA PRO A 44 -5.46 7.82 -12.22
C PRO A 44 -6.91 8.29 -12.07
N LEU A 45 -7.20 9.19 -11.12
CA LEU A 45 -8.55 9.73 -10.85
C LEU A 45 -8.80 11.08 -11.56
N ILE A 46 -7.89 11.53 -12.42
CA ILE A 46 -8.11 12.71 -13.28
C ILE A 46 -9.19 12.40 -14.31
N GLY A 47 -10.08 13.35 -14.56
CA GLY A 47 -11.19 13.22 -15.51
C GLY A 47 -12.55 13.26 -14.83
N HIS A 48 -13.60 12.76 -15.49
CA HIS A 48 -14.96 12.68 -14.94
C HIS A 48 -15.05 11.63 -13.82
N ASN A 49 -15.79 11.90 -12.74
CA ASN A 49 -15.98 10.96 -11.63
C ASN A 49 -17.31 10.25 -11.73
N ASP A 50 -17.28 8.94 -11.71
CA ASP A 50 -18.46 8.09 -11.62
C ASP A 50 -18.71 7.71 -10.16
N GLU A 51 -19.81 8.20 -9.60
CA GLU A 51 -20.15 8.04 -8.17
C GLU A 51 -20.33 6.58 -7.75
N ARG A 52 -20.53 5.66 -8.70
CA ARG A 52 -20.62 4.21 -8.41
C ARG A 52 -19.32 3.63 -7.84
N PHE A 53 -18.17 4.26 -8.09
CA PHE A 53 -16.86 3.79 -7.62
C PHE A 53 -16.37 4.49 -6.35
N GLY A 54 -17.03 5.56 -5.93
CA GLY A 54 -16.66 6.29 -4.72
C GLY A 54 -16.69 7.82 -4.86
N PRO A 55 -16.26 8.53 -3.81
CA PRO A 55 -16.29 9.99 -3.78
C PRO A 55 -15.26 10.59 -4.73
N ARG A 56 -15.54 11.82 -5.21
CA ARG A 56 -14.63 12.57 -6.07
C ARG A 56 -13.24 12.82 -5.45
N PHE A 57 -13.20 13.04 -4.14
CA PHE A 57 -12.00 13.37 -3.39
C PHE A 57 -11.81 12.36 -2.26
N PRO A 58 -11.27 11.16 -2.54
CA PRO A 58 -11.06 10.14 -1.53
C PRO A 58 -9.94 10.54 -0.56
N PRO A 59 -10.12 10.38 0.76
CA PRO A 59 -9.06 10.61 1.74
C PRO A 59 -8.01 9.49 1.65
N VAL A 60 -6.72 9.85 1.78
CA VAL A 60 -5.60 8.89 1.69
C VAL A 60 -4.90 8.59 3.02
N GLY A 61 -5.29 9.25 4.12
CA GLY A 61 -4.61 9.11 5.43
C GLY A 61 -4.63 7.69 6.03
N HIS A 62 -5.51 6.82 5.53
CA HIS A 62 -5.60 5.41 5.90
C HIS A 62 -5.64 4.52 4.66
N ALA A 63 -4.88 4.86 3.62
CA ALA A 63 -4.82 4.08 2.37
C ALA A 63 -4.34 2.64 2.60
N TYR A 64 -3.51 2.40 3.61
CA TYR A 64 -3.08 1.08 4.05
C TYR A 64 -3.76 0.71 5.37
N ASP A 65 -4.47 -0.42 5.38
CA ASP A 65 -5.25 -0.85 6.52
C ASP A 65 -4.35 -1.29 7.69
N ARG A 66 -4.62 -0.71 8.88
CA ARG A 66 -3.83 -0.96 10.09
C ARG A 66 -4.09 -2.34 10.70
N GLN A 67 -5.27 -2.91 10.50
CA GLN A 67 -5.60 -4.26 10.95
C GLN A 67 -4.81 -5.28 10.16
N TYR A 68 -4.76 -5.16 8.82
CA TYR A 68 -3.92 -6.05 8.00
C TYR A 68 -2.43 -5.89 8.31
N SER A 69 -1.97 -4.65 8.53
CA SER A 69 -0.60 -4.38 8.98
C SER A 69 -0.26 -5.10 10.29
N SER A 70 -1.19 -5.09 11.25
CA SER A 70 -1.02 -5.74 12.54
C SER A 70 -1.00 -7.27 12.41
N GLN A 71 -1.89 -7.83 11.57
CA GLN A 71 -1.92 -9.25 11.26
C GLN A 71 -0.62 -9.71 10.58
N MET A 72 -0.09 -8.95 9.63
CA MET A 72 1.18 -9.27 8.97
C MET A 72 2.35 -9.31 9.94
N LYS A 73 2.43 -8.37 10.89
CA LYS A 73 3.45 -8.38 11.95
C LYS A 73 3.35 -9.62 12.85
N GLN A 74 2.14 -10.02 13.22
CA GLN A 74 1.91 -11.24 14.01
C GLN A 74 2.32 -12.50 13.24
N ILE A 75 1.97 -12.58 11.95
CA ILE A 75 2.35 -13.70 11.08
C ILE A 75 3.87 -13.76 10.92
N ALA A 76 4.53 -12.63 10.65
CA ALA A 76 5.98 -12.58 10.55
C ALA A 76 6.67 -13.07 11.83
N SER A 77 6.21 -12.59 12.99
CA SER A 77 6.72 -13.06 14.29
C SER A 77 6.50 -14.56 14.51
N LYS A 78 5.33 -15.10 14.16
CA LYS A 78 5.04 -16.54 14.26
C LYS A 78 5.97 -17.39 13.41
N HIS A 79 6.41 -16.87 12.27
CA HIS A 79 7.30 -17.57 11.33
C HIS A 79 8.78 -17.21 11.50
N ASN A 80 9.16 -16.45 12.54
CA ASN A 80 10.51 -15.93 12.75
C ASN A 80 11.08 -15.19 11.51
N LEU A 81 10.21 -14.46 10.82
CA LEU A 81 10.58 -13.62 9.68
C LEU A 81 10.84 -12.20 10.15
N GLU A 82 11.97 -11.64 9.74
CA GLU A 82 12.25 -10.22 9.94
C GLU A 82 11.42 -9.40 8.93
N LEU A 83 10.52 -8.57 9.46
CA LEU A 83 9.63 -7.73 8.66
C LEU A 83 10.04 -6.27 8.82
N ARG A 84 10.42 -5.63 7.72
CA ARG A 84 10.64 -4.18 7.66
C ARG A 84 9.31 -3.45 7.56
N GLU A 85 9.28 -2.18 7.93
CA GLU A 85 8.13 -1.28 7.73
C GLU A 85 8.64 0.06 7.22
N GLY A 86 8.01 0.61 6.18
CA GLY A 86 8.50 1.80 5.50
C GLY A 86 7.45 2.54 4.66
N VAL A 87 7.94 3.57 3.96
CA VAL A 87 7.21 4.44 3.04
C VAL A 87 7.83 4.31 1.65
#